data_AF-A0A660NSA3-F1
#
_entry.id   AF-A0A660NSA3-F1
#
_cell.length_a   1.000
_cell.length_b   1.000
_cell.length_c   1.000
_cell.angle_alpha   90.00
_cell.angle_beta   90.00
_cell.angle_gamma   90.00
#
_symmetry.space_group_name_H-M   'P 1'
#
loop_
_entity.id
_entity.type
_entity.pdbx_description
1 polymer ?
#
loop_
_entity_poly.entity_id
_entity_poly.type
_entity_poly.pdbx_seq_one_letter_code
_entity_poly.pdbx_strand_id
1 'polypeptide(L)'
;AQIVDQFLDFCRGAEIIIHNASFDTGFLDAELARLGRGTFASHVACVTDSLAMARERYPGKRNNLDALCERLMVPNKHRTLHGALLDSELLAEVYLGMTRGQGSFDIGSSTEDDEGGAVADAGGGRWPPTGLRVRLATDAERQLHEQGLVALEKQFKSSMRWHH
;
A
#
# COMPACT_ATOMS: atom_id res chain seq x y z
N ALA A 1 20.90 -25.49 -18.61
CA ALA A 1 20.50 -26.03 -17.29
C ALA A 1 21.45 -25.65 -16.13
N GLN A 2 22.50 -24.83 -16.33
CA GLN A 2 23.54 -24.65 -15.30
C GLN A 2 23.07 -23.94 -14.01
N ILE A 3 21.99 -23.15 -14.06
CA ILE A 3 21.51 -22.35 -12.92
C ILE A 3 20.17 -22.84 -12.35
N VAL A 4 19.55 -23.87 -12.94
CA VAL A 4 18.15 -24.21 -12.63
C VAL A 4 17.99 -24.65 -11.18
N ASP A 5 18.89 -25.50 -10.67
CA ASP A 5 18.77 -26.02 -9.32
C ASP A 5 19.01 -24.90 -8.29
N GLN A 6 20.00 -24.03 -8.53
CA GLN A 6 20.25 -22.85 -7.69
C GLN A 6 19.07 -21.87 -7.71
N PHE A 7 18.44 -21.66 -8.86
CA PHE A 7 17.27 -20.80 -9.01
C PHE A 7 16.05 -21.37 -8.25
N LEU A 8 15.76 -22.67 -8.42
CA LEU A 8 14.66 -23.31 -7.70
C LEU A 8 14.89 -23.32 -6.19
N ASP A 9 16.13 -23.53 -5.74
CA ASP A 9 16.47 -23.44 -4.32
C ASP A 9 16.31 -22.02 -3.77
N PHE A 10 16.65 -20.98 -4.55
CA PHE A 10 16.43 -19.59 -4.18
C PHE A 10 14.94 -19.25 -4.01
N CYS A 11 14.07 -19.77 -4.89
CA CYS A 11 12.62 -19.53 -4.83
C CYS A 11 11.90 -20.43 -3.82
N ARG A 12 12.56 -21.45 -3.27
CA ARG A 12 11.94 -22.50 -2.46
C ARG A 12 11.26 -21.92 -1.23
N GLY A 13 9.97 -22.20 -1.09
CA GLY A 13 9.15 -21.77 0.05
C GLY A 13 8.82 -20.27 0.08
N ALA A 14 9.17 -19.51 -0.96
CA ALA A 14 8.80 -18.11 -1.08
C ALA A 14 7.42 -17.94 -1.74
N GLU A 15 6.74 -16.84 -1.41
CA GLU A 15 5.67 -16.28 -2.24
C GLU A 15 6.31 -15.50 -3.39
N ILE A 16 5.98 -15.87 -4.63
CA ILE A 16 6.52 -15.21 -5.82
C ILE A 16 5.48 -14.25 -6.38
N ILE A 17 5.76 -12.97 -6.28
CA ILE A 17 4.90 -11.90 -6.81
C ILE A 17 5.34 -11.59 -8.23
N ILE A 18 4.43 -11.75 -9.19
CA ILE A 18 4.70 -11.48 -10.61
C ILE A 18 3.63 -10.53 -11.15
N HIS A 19 4.01 -9.62 -12.03
CA HIS A 19 3.05 -8.76 -12.72
C HIS A 19 2.65 -9.40 -14.05
N ASN A 20 1.38 -9.81 -14.17
CA ASN A 20 0.90 -10.66 -15.27
C ASN A 20 1.51 -12.07 -15.21
N ALA A 21 1.34 -12.74 -14.06
CA ALA A 21 2.02 -13.99 -13.71
C ALA A 21 1.99 -15.08 -14.79
N SER A 22 0.89 -15.18 -15.55
CA SER A 22 0.73 -16.19 -16.61
C SER A 22 1.80 -16.13 -17.69
N PHE A 23 2.39 -14.95 -17.93
CA PHE A 23 3.48 -14.78 -18.88
C PHE A 23 4.73 -15.51 -18.36
N ASP A 24 5.30 -15.05 -17.24
CA ASP A 24 6.54 -15.59 -16.69
C ASP A 24 6.40 -17.06 -16.26
N THR A 25 5.29 -17.45 -15.63
CA THR A 25 5.09 -18.86 -15.24
C THR A 25 4.98 -19.75 -16.47
N GLY A 26 4.41 -19.28 -17.58
CA GLY A 26 4.37 -20.02 -18.83
C GLY A 26 5.78 -20.29 -19.40
N PHE A 27 6.68 -19.30 -19.33
CA PHE A 27 8.08 -19.49 -19.72
C PHE A 27 8.83 -20.43 -18.77
N LEU A 28 8.65 -20.26 -17.45
CA LEU A 28 9.30 -21.10 -16.45
C LEU A 28 8.84 -22.55 -16.56
N ASP A 29 7.54 -22.80 -16.70
CA ASP A 29 6.96 -24.13 -16.85
C ASP A 29 7.47 -24.81 -18.12
N ALA A 30 7.56 -24.09 -19.24
CA ALA A 30 8.10 -24.64 -20.48
C ALA A 30 9.57 -25.07 -20.33
N GLU A 31 10.42 -24.23 -19.72
CA GLU A 31 11.84 -24.56 -19.51
C GLU A 31 12.03 -25.66 -18.47
N LEU A 32 11.23 -25.70 -17.41
CA LEU A 32 11.27 -26.77 -16.41
C LEU A 32 10.76 -28.10 -16.97
N ALA A 33 9.75 -28.08 -17.85
CA ALA A 33 9.25 -29.27 -18.53
C ALA A 33 10.34 -29.90 -19.41
N ARG A 34 11.15 -29.08 -20.12
CA ARG A 34 12.30 -29.56 -20.92
C ARG A 34 13.38 -30.23 -20.07
N LEU A 35 13.42 -29.93 -18.78
CA LEU A 35 14.37 -30.50 -17.81
C LEU A 35 13.74 -31.60 -16.93
N GLY A 36 12.47 -31.96 -17.17
CA GLY A 36 11.76 -32.97 -16.37
C GLY A 36 11.52 -32.55 -14.92
N ARG A 37 11.37 -31.25 -14.66
CA ARG A 37 11.23 -30.66 -13.31
C ARG A 37 9.79 -30.28 -12.94
N GLY A 38 8.79 -30.56 -13.78
CA GLY A 38 7.39 -30.21 -13.51
C GLY A 38 7.10 -28.71 -13.71
N THR A 39 6.13 -28.18 -12.96
CA THR A 39 5.73 -26.76 -13.03
C THR A 39 6.43 -25.93 -11.96
N PHE A 40 6.66 -24.66 -12.22
CA PHE A 40 7.26 -23.69 -11.30
C PHE A 40 6.47 -23.58 -10.00
N ALA A 41 5.13 -23.62 -10.08
CA ALA A 41 4.25 -23.58 -8.92
C ALA A 41 4.49 -24.73 -7.93
N SER A 42 5.05 -25.86 -8.37
CA SER A 42 5.38 -26.99 -7.47
C SER A 42 6.64 -26.77 -6.63
N HIS A 43 7.45 -25.74 -6.94
CA HIS A 43 8.72 -25.46 -6.27
C HIS A 43 8.66 -24.29 -5.29
N VAL A 44 7.56 -23.54 -5.26
CA VAL A 44 7.39 -22.30 -4.47
C VAL A 44 6.17 -22.41 -3.55
N ALA A 45 6.04 -21.51 -2.57
CA ALA A 45 4.89 -21.57 -1.65
C ALA A 45 3.59 -21.17 -2.36
N CYS A 46 3.64 -20.08 -3.13
CA CYS A 46 2.56 -19.63 -3.99
C CYS A 46 3.07 -18.64 -5.05
N VAL A 47 2.25 -18.43 -6.09
CA VAL A 47 2.47 -17.40 -7.09
C VAL A 47 1.31 -16.41 -7.00
N THR A 48 1.64 -15.13 -6.82
CA THR A 48 0.67 -14.05 -6.68
C THR A 48 0.74 -13.13 -7.90
N ASP A 49 -0.39 -13.00 -8.61
CA ASP A 49 -0.50 -12.09 -9.75
C ASP A 49 -0.86 -10.67 -9.30
N SER A 50 0.15 -9.80 -9.26
CA SER A 50 -0.04 -8.39 -8.90
C SER A 50 -0.90 -7.60 -9.89
N LEU A 51 -1.03 -8.05 -11.15
CA LEU A 51 -1.91 -7.41 -12.12
C LEU A 51 -3.39 -7.65 -11.75
N ALA A 52 -3.71 -8.86 -11.28
CA ALA A 52 -5.05 -9.16 -10.78
C ALA A 52 -5.39 -8.28 -9.56
N MET A 53 -4.46 -8.17 -8.61
CA MET A 53 -4.59 -7.27 -7.45
C MET A 53 -4.80 -5.80 -7.87
N ALA A 54 -4.03 -5.33 -8.87
CA ALA A 54 -4.17 -3.98 -9.38
C ALA A 54 -5.52 -3.73 -10.06
N ARG A 55 -6.05 -4.72 -10.79
CA ARG A 55 -7.38 -4.65 -11.45
C ARG A 55 -8.52 -4.60 -10.45
N GLU A 56 -8.41 -5.35 -9.35
CA GLU A 56 -9.38 -5.30 -8.26
C GLU A 56 -9.35 -3.94 -7.55
N ARG A 57 -8.15 -3.43 -7.25
CA ARG A 57 -7.98 -2.15 -6.54
C ARG A 57 -8.33 -0.93 -7.41
N TYR A 58 -8.03 -0.96 -8.71
CA TYR A 58 -8.22 0.14 -9.64
C TYR A 58 -9.01 -0.31 -10.88
N PRO A 59 -10.32 -0.59 -10.72
CA PRO A 59 -11.15 -1.08 -11.80
C PRO A 59 -11.29 -0.04 -12.91
N GLY A 60 -11.25 -0.49 -14.17
CA GLY A 60 -11.39 0.37 -15.36
C GLY A 60 -10.22 1.31 -15.64
N LYS A 61 -9.11 1.21 -14.88
CA LYS A 61 -7.90 2.02 -15.09
C LYS A 61 -6.80 1.21 -15.78
N ARG A 62 -5.80 1.92 -16.31
CA ARG A 62 -4.54 1.31 -16.75
C ARG A 62 -3.81 0.78 -15.51
N ASN A 63 -3.51 -0.52 -15.54
CA ASN A 63 -2.85 -1.26 -14.46
C ASN A 63 -1.55 -1.93 -14.93
N ASN A 64 -0.90 -1.37 -15.95
CA ASN A 64 0.47 -1.75 -16.28
C ASN A 64 1.45 -1.14 -15.26
N LEU A 65 2.65 -1.70 -15.17
CA LEU A 65 3.65 -1.30 -14.17
C LEU A 65 3.93 0.21 -14.19
N ASP A 66 4.06 0.83 -15.37
CA ASP A 66 4.27 2.28 -15.51
C ASP A 66 3.14 3.11 -14.88
N ALA A 67 1.88 2.76 -15.18
CA ALA A 67 0.72 3.48 -14.63
C ALA A 67 0.60 3.28 -13.11
N LEU A 68 1.02 2.13 -12.59
CA LEU A 68 1.07 1.89 -11.16
C LEU A 68 2.20 2.68 -10.49
N CYS A 69 3.36 2.79 -11.13
CA CYS A 69 4.46 3.60 -10.60
C CYS A 69 4.05 5.07 -10.49
N GLU A 70 3.42 5.62 -11.54
CA GLU A 70 2.90 6.98 -11.53
C GLU A 70 1.85 7.18 -10.42
N ARG A 71 0.88 6.27 -10.32
CA ARG A 71 -0.22 6.35 -9.34
C ARG A 71 0.27 6.28 -7.90
N LEU A 72 1.25 5.43 -7.63
CA LEU A 72 1.77 5.20 -6.28
C LEU A 72 2.99 6.08 -5.97
N MET A 73 3.32 7.03 -6.84
CA MET A 73 4.46 7.94 -6.72
C MET A 73 5.80 7.20 -6.53
N VAL A 74 5.94 6.05 -7.19
CA VAL A 74 7.18 5.25 -7.22
C VAL A 74 8.13 5.88 -8.25
N PRO A 75 9.33 6.31 -7.84
CA PRO A 75 10.28 6.97 -8.74
C PRO A 75 10.82 6.01 -9.79
N ASN A 76 10.59 6.29 -11.07
CA ASN A 76 11.05 5.47 -12.20
C ASN A 76 12.13 6.16 -13.08
N LYS A 77 12.83 7.17 -12.53
CA LYS A 77 13.72 8.09 -13.28
C LYS A 77 14.93 7.44 -13.97
N HIS A 78 15.18 6.15 -13.75
CA HIS A 78 16.28 5.39 -14.36
C HIS A 78 15.82 4.36 -15.42
N ARG A 79 14.55 4.37 -15.82
CA ARG A 79 13.96 3.40 -16.75
C ARG A 79 14.27 3.75 -18.22
N THR A 80 15.54 3.76 -18.61
CA THR A 80 15.96 3.87 -20.02
C THR A 80 16.03 2.51 -20.73
N LEU A 81 16.22 1.42 -19.99
CA LEU A 81 16.18 0.04 -20.47
C LEU A 81 15.28 -0.81 -19.57
N HIS A 82 14.46 -1.66 -20.19
CA HIS A 82 13.63 -2.65 -19.51
C HIS A 82 14.55 -3.78 -19.02
N GLY A 83 15.06 -3.66 -17.80
CA GLY A 83 15.82 -4.71 -17.15
C GLY A 83 14.91 -5.49 -16.20
N ALA A 84 14.91 -6.82 -16.28
CA ALA A 84 14.12 -7.67 -15.38
C ALA A 84 14.40 -7.37 -13.88
N LEU A 85 15.65 -6.99 -13.55
CA LEU A 85 16.01 -6.57 -12.20
C LEU A 85 15.31 -5.26 -11.79
N LEU A 86 15.38 -4.23 -12.63
CA LEU A 86 14.73 -2.95 -12.37
C LEU A 86 13.20 -3.10 -12.31
N ASP A 87 12.62 -3.89 -13.20
CA ASP A 87 11.18 -4.17 -13.18
C ASP A 87 10.78 -4.95 -11.91
N SER A 88 11.64 -5.85 -11.41
CA SER A 88 11.41 -6.54 -10.13
C SER A 88 11.48 -5.59 -8.93
N GLU A 89 12.42 -4.64 -8.93
CA GLU A 89 12.54 -3.59 -7.90
C GLU A 89 11.31 -2.67 -7.89
N LEU A 90 10.90 -2.19 -9.07
CA LEU A 90 9.69 -1.37 -9.23
C LEU A 90 8.44 -2.13 -8.80
N LEU A 91 8.32 -3.40 -9.18
CA LEU A 91 7.21 -4.26 -8.75
C LEU A 91 7.17 -4.40 -7.24
N ALA A 92 8.31 -4.54 -6.56
CA ALA A 92 8.36 -4.61 -5.11
C ALA A 92 7.82 -3.32 -4.47
N GLU A 93 8.23 -2.14 -4.95
CA GLU A 93 7.71 -0.86 -4.45
C GLU A 93 6.21 -0.68 -4.73
N VAL A 94 5.76 -1.05 -5.93
CA VAL A 94 4.34 -1.01 -6.32
C VAL A 94 3.52 -1.97 -5.47
N TYR A 95 3.96 -3.20 -5.27
CA TYR A 95 3.27 -4.19 -4.44
C TYR A 95 3.17 -3.71 -2.99
N LEU A 96 4.26 -3.17 -2.43
CA LEU A 96 4.22 -2.51 -1.12
C LEU A 96 3.26 -1.34 -1.11
N GLY A 97 3.24 -0.47 -2.13
CA GLY A 97 2.28 0.63 -2.23
C GLY A 97 0.82 0.16 -2.29
N MET A 98 0.54 -0.95 -2.97
CA MET A 98 -0.80 -1.55 -3.05
C MET A 98 -1.22 -2.28 -1.78
N THR A 99 -0.29 -2.76 -0.96
CA THR A 99 -0.56 -3.56 0.25
C THR A 99 -0.38 -2.78 1.55
N ARG A 100 0.33 -1.64 1.50
CA ARG A 100 0.41 -0.67 2.60
C ARG A 100 -0.99 -0.14 2.86
N GLY A 101 -1.60 -0.62 3.93
CA GLY A 101 -2.92 -0.20 4.36
C GLY A 101 -2.91 1.28 4.75
N GLN A 102 -3.50 2.14 3.92
CA GLN A 102 -4.48 3.05 4.46
C GLN A 102 -5.82 2.37 4.25
N GLY A 103 -6.38 1.80 5.33
CA GLY A 103 -7.81 1.50 5.32
C GLY A 103 -8.51 2.79 4.90
N SER A 104 -9.40 2.71 3.92
CA SER A 104 -10.28 3.83 3.59
C SER A 104 -10.83 4.35 4.91
N PHE A 105 -10.45 5.56 5.33
CA PHE A 105 -11.14 6.23 6.40
C PHE A 105 -12.41 6.78 5.77
N ASP A 106 -13.34 5.85 5.54
CA ASP A 106 -14.64 6.13 4.97
C ASP A 106 -15.52 6.75 6.06
N ILE A 107 -15.31 8.05 6.31
CA ILE A 107 -16.31 8.88 6.95
C ILE A 107 -17.36 9.17 5.86
N GLY A 108 -18.33 8.26 5.70
CA GLY A 108 -19.60 8.60 5.06
C GLY A 108 -20.14 7.75 3.91
N SER A 109 -19.64 6.55 3.61
CA SER A 109 -20.39 5.64 2.73
C SER A 109 -21.55 4.96 3.46
N SER A 110 -22.58 5.73 3.80
CA SER A 110 -23.93 5.17 3.87
C SER A 110 -24.38 4.93 2.43
N THR A 111 -24.27 3.69 1.97
CA THR A 111 -24.94 3.25 0.75
C THR A 111 -26.44 3.40 0.98
N GLU A 112 -27.02 4.43 0.37
CA GLU A 112 -28.47 4.63 0.33
C GLU A 112 -29.06 3.58 -0.62
N ASP A 113 -29.37 2.40 -0.09
CA ASP A 113 -30.26 1.40 -0.71
C ASP A 113 -30.69 0.40 0.37
N ASP A 114 -31.63 0.79 1.25
CA ASP A 114 -32.55 -0.16 1.90
C ASP A 114 -33.84 0.54 2.34
N GLU A 115 -34.96 0.14 1.74
CA GLU A 115 -36.31 0.52 2.14
C GLU A 115 -36.61 -0.05 3.53
N GLY A 116 -36.97 0.82 4.49
CA GLY A 116 -37.85 0.42 5.60
C GLY A 116 -37.22 -0.30 6.80
N GLY A 117 -35.92 -0.20 7.04
CA GLY A 117 -35.30 -0.65 8.28
C GLY A 117 -35.20 0.47 9.32
N ALA A 118 -35.99 0.41 10.39
CA ALA A 118 -35.83 1.30 11.54
C ALA A 118 -34.36 1.28 12.00
N VAL A 119 -33.71 2.45 11.93
CA VAL A 119 -32.43 2.70 12.57
C VAL A 119 -32.58 2.46 14.06
N ALA A 120 -32.22 1.26 14.50
CA ALA A 120 -31.89 1.03 15.89
C ALA A 120 -30.68 1.91 16.19
N ASP A 121 -30.93 2.99 16.93
CA ASP A 121 -29.93 3.79 17.63
C ASP A 121 -29.04 2.85 18.46
N ALA A 122 -27.97 2.37 17.83
CA ALA A 122 -26.92 1.64 18.51
C ALA A 122 -26.07 2.65 19.29
N GLY A 123 -26.68 3.15 20.37
CA GLY A 123 -26.01 3.87 21.44
C GLY A 123 -26.10 5.39 21.34
N GLY A 124 -27.22 5.95 21.79
CA GLY A 124 -27.32 7.26 22.44
C GLY A 124 -26.44 7.39 23.71
N GLY A 125 -25.18 6.95 23.65
CA GLY A 125 -24.15 7.26 24.62
C GLY A 125 -23.67 8.68 24.39
N ARG A 126 -23.84 9.55 25.38
CA ARG A 126 -23.31 10.92 25.34
C ARG A 126 -21.79 10.88 25.15
N TRP A 127 -21.33 11.25 23.96
CA TRP A 127 -19.93 11.56 23.70
C TRP A 127 -19.57 12.91 24.36
N PRO A 128 -18.45 13.03 25.08
CA PRO A 128 -17.40 12.02 25.28
C PRO A 128 -17.76 10.98 26.36
N PRO A 129 -17.25 9.73 26.24
CA PRO A 129 -17.45 8.68 27.23
C PRO A 129 -17.00 9.15 28.63
N THR A 130 -17.80 8.81 29.64
CA THR A 130 -17.47 9.13 31.04
C THR A 130 -16.23 8.35 31.47
N GLY A 131 -15.30 9.01 32.16
CA GLY A 131 -14.08 8.38 32.67
C GLY A 131 -12.84 8.48 31.76
N LEU A 132 -12.90 9.23 30.65
CA LEU A 132 -11.72 9.49 29.84
C LEU A 132 -10.70 10.34 30.63
N ARG A 133 -9.45 9.85 30.76
CA ARG A 133 -8.38 10.59 31.43
C ARG A 133 -7.82 11.65 30.50
N VAL A 134 -8.20 12.91 30.73
CA VAL A 134 -7.61 14.05 30.02
C VAL A 134 -6.26 14.40 30.66
N ARG A 135 -5.18 14.30 29.89
CA ARG A 135 -3.86 14.83 30.28
C ARG A 135 -3.76 16.25 29.76
N LEU A 136 -3.76 17.21 30.68
CA LEU A 136 -3.56 18.62 30.35
C LEU A 136 -2.07 18.89 30.16
N ALA A 137 -1.77 19.84 29.28
CA ALA A 137 -0.42 20.39 29.15
C ALA A 137 0.03 21.01 30.48
N THR A 138 1.25 20.68 30.87
CA THR A 138 1.97 21.29 31.99
C THR A 138 2.29 22.75 31.71
N ASP A 139 2.58 23.52 32.77
CA ASP A 139 2.92 24.94 32.62
C ASP A 139 4.18 25.16 31.77
N ALA A 140 5.14 24.24 31.85
CA ALA A 140 6.34 24.26 31.04
C ALA A 140 6.04 24.07 29.54
N GLU A 141 5.15 23.12 29.20
CA GLU A 141 4.72 22.89 27.81
C GLU A 141 3.93 24.08 27.25
N ARG A 142 3.10 24.72 28.08
CA ARG A 142 2.37 25.94 27.69
C ARG A 142 3.32 27.09 27.39
N GLN A 143 4.35 27.28 28.22
CA GLN A 143 5.34 28.34 28.04
C GLN A 143 6.19 28.12 26.78
N LEU A 144 6.59 26.87 26.50
CA LEU A 144 7.29 26.53 25.26
C LEU A 144 6.41 26.77 24.03
N HIS A 145 5.13 26.44 24.11
CA HIS A 145 4.16 26.70 23.05
C HIS A 145 4.04 28.21 22.76
N GLU A 146 3.89 29.04 23.79
CA GLU A 146 3.85 30.50 23.64
C GLU A 146 5.11 31.08 22.99
N GLN A 147 6.29 30.61 23.41
CA GLN A 147 7.56 30.99 22.78
C GLN A 147 7.60 30.61 21.29
N GLY A 148 7.07 29.43 20.95
CA GLY A 148 6.94 28.97 19.57
C GLY A 148 6.02 29.86 18.73
N LEU A 149 4.87 30.28 19.28
CA LEU A 149 3.95 31.20 18.59
C LEU A 149 4.62 32.55 18.31
N VAL A 150 5.32 33.12 19.29
CA VAL A 150 6.06 34.39 19.12
C VAL A 150 7.16 34.26 18.05
N ALA A 151 7.87 33.13 18.01
CA ALA A 151 8.88 32.86 17.00
C ALA A 151 8.27 32.79 15.59
N LEU A 152 7.12 32.14 15.45
CA LEU A 152 6.39 32.05 14.18
C LEU A 152 5.85 33.41 13.73
N GLU A 153 5.26 34.21 14.61
CA GLU A 153 4.82 35.56 14.26
C GLU A 153 5.97 36.44 13.78
N LYS A 154 7.14 36.34 14.42
CA LYS A 154 8.34 37.07 13.99
C LYS A 154 8.85 36.61 12.63
N GLN A 155 8.79 35.31 12.34
CA GLN A 155 9.24 34.74 11.06
C GLN A 155 8.30 35.12 9.91
N PHE A 156 6.99 35.05 10.13
CA PHE A 156 5.98 35.26 9.09
C PHE A 156 5.44 36.69 9.03
N LYS A 157 5.81 37.56 9.98
CA LYS A 157 5.35 38.96 10.11
C LYS A 157 3.83 39.08 10.04
N SER A 158 3.12 38.09 10.57
CA SER A 158 1.67 38.00 10.58
C SER A 158 1.19 37.68 11.99
N SER A 159 -0.03 38.12 12.34
CA SER A 159 -0.63 37.76 13.62
C SER A 159 -1.12 36.31 13.59
N MET A 160 -0.85 35.58 14.66
CA MET A 160 -1.26 34.20 14.81
C MET A 160 -2.70 34.14 15.31
N ARG A 161 -3.57 33.44 14.59
CA ARG A 161 -4.99 33.27 14.97
C ARG A 161 -5.19 32.49 16.28
N TRP A 162 -4.13 31.86 16.79
CA TRP A 162 -4.15 31.12 18.05
C TRP A 162 -4.38 32.02 19.28
N HIS A 163 -4.03 33.31 19.18
CA HIS A 163 -4.21 34.28 20.27
C HIS A 163 -5.64 34.86 20.35
N HIS A 164 -6.53 34.50 19.43
CA HIS A 164 -7.94 34.93 19.37
C HIS A 164 -8.88 33.76 19.71
#